data_AF-A0A367MAP7-F1
#
_entry.id   AF-A0A367MAP7-F1
#
_cell.length_a   1.000
_cell.length_b   1.000
_cell.length_c   1.000
_cell.angle_alpha   90.00
_cell.angle_beta   90.00
_cell.angle_gamma   90.00
#
_symmetry.space_group_name_H-M   'P 1'
#
loop_
_entity.id
_entity.type
_entity.pdbx_description
1 polymer ?
#
loop_
_entity_poly.entity_id
_entity_poly.type
_entity_poly.pdbx_seq_one_letter_code
_entity_poly.pdbx_strand_id
1 'polypeptide(L)'
;MNQPTPTRSWVASANGHADFPLQNLPLGIFSRAGLSPRCGVAIGDSILDLDAALAAGLFEGAAGEAAEATRGGALNAFFALGKPARVA
;
A
#
# COMPACT_ATOMS: atom_id res chain seq x y z
N MET A 1 -29.67 -10.10 -11.30
CA MET A 1 -28.54 -9.14 -11.27
C MET A 1 -27.34 -9.89 -10.72
N ASN A 2 -26.35 -10.21 -11.55
CA ASN A 2 -25.11 -10.87 -11.10
C ASN A 2 -24.12 -9.76 -10.71
N GLN A 3 -24.07 -9.39 -9.42
CA GLN A 3 -22.95 -8.58 -8.95
C GLN A 3 -21.74 -9.51 -8.77
N PRO A 4 -20.57 -9.15 -9.32
CA PRO A 4 -19.37 -9.92 -9.08
C PRO A 4 -19.03 -9.88 -7.59
N THR A 5 -18.71 -11.04 -7.02
CA THR A 5 -18.24 -11.13 -5.64
C THR A 5 -16.97 -10.28 -5.52
N PRO A 6 -16.90 -9.34 -4.56
CA PRO A 6 -15.71 -8.52 -4.38
C PRO A 6 -14.50 -9.39 -4.02
N THR A 7 -13.34 -9.05 -4.59
CA THR A 7 -12.07 -9.72 -4.33
C THR A 7 -11.78 -9.75 -2.83
N ARG A 8 -11.28 -10.89 -2.35
CA ARG A 8 -10.96 -11.11 -0.93
C ARG A 8 -9.47 -11.04 -0.69
N SER A 9 -9.10 -10.60 0.51
CA SER A 9 -7.72 -10.58 0.98
C SER A 9 -7.41 -11.84 1.80
N TRP A 10 -6.15 -12.28 1.75
CA TRP A 10 -5.62 -13.26 2.69
C TRP A 10 -5.44 -12.68 4.11
N VAL A 11 -5.35 -11.35 4.22
CA VAL A 11 -5.46 -10.64 5.50
C VAL A 11 -6.91 -10.73 5.96
N ALA A 12 -7.19 -11.60 6.92
CA ALA A 12 -8.54 -11.95 7.32
C ALA A 12 -9.37 -10.72 7.74
N SER A 13 -8.79 -9.81 8.53
CA SER A 13 -9.46 -8.61 9.04
C SER A 13 -9.81 -7.58 7.97
N ALA A 14 -9.21 -7.64 6.78
CA ALA A 14 -9.59 -6.76 5.68
C ALA A 14 -10.91 -7.17 5.00
N ASN A 15 -11.35 -8.42 5.16
CA ASN A 15 -12.55 -8.91 4.51
C ASN A 15 -13.79 -8.38 5.24
N GLY A 16 -14.46 -7.37 4.66
CA GLY A 16 -15.61 -6.71 5.26
C GLY A 16 -15.26 -5.59 6.24
N HIS A 17 -13.99 -5.16 6.27
CA HIS A 17 -13.57 -4.01 7.07
C HIS A 17 -14.25 -2.73 6.56
N ALA A 18 -14.73 -1.88 7.47
CA ALA A 18 -15.43 -0.64 7.11
C ALA A 18 -14.51 0.36 6.39
N ASP A 19 -13.35 0.64 6.99
CA ASP A 19 -12.43 1.67 6.48
C ASP A 19 -11.31 1.12 5.58
N PHE A 20 -10.73 -0.03 5.92
CA PHE A 20 -9.54 -0.58 5.23
C PHE A 20 -9.78 -1.93 4.55
N PRO A 21 -10.83 -2.09 3.72
CA PRO A 21 -10.98 -3.30 2.93
C PRO A 21 -9.95 -3.34 1.80
N LEU A 22 -9.80 -4.50 1.16
CA LEU A 22 -8.90 -4.68 0.00
C LEU A 22 -9.19 -3.70 -1.14
N GLN A 23 -10.42 -3.18 -1.22
CA GLN A 23 -10.84 -2.24 -2.24
C GLN A 23 -10.38 -0.80 -2.01
N ASN A 24 -9.92 -0.46 -0.80
CA ASN A 24 -9.54 0.92 -0.46
C ASN A 24 -8.03 1.16 -0.58
N LEU A 25 -7.21 0.32 0.07
CA LEU A 25 -5.74 0.40 0.09
C LEU A 25 -5.19 1.84 0.22
N PRO A 26 -5.56 2.61 1.27
CA PRO A 26 -5.08 3.96 1.44
C PRO A 26 -3.59 3.97 1.81
N LEU A 27 -2.85 4.91 1.22
CA LEU A 27 -1.44 5.18 1.53
C LEU A 27 -1.31 6.13 2.71
N GLY A 28 -0.32 5.89 3.55
CA GLY A 28 0.00 6.74 4.70
C GLY A 28 1.47 6.65 5.10
N ILE A 29 1.87 7.51 6.04
CA ILE A 29 3.18 7.48 6.67
C ILE A 29 2.99 6.97 8.10
N PHE A 30 3.79 6.00 8.51
CA PHE A 30 3.77 5.46 9.85
C PHE A 30 5.19 5.34 10.40
N SER A 31 5.33 5.18 11.71
CA SER A 31 6.58 4.84 12.36
C SER A 31 6.32 3.89 13.53
N ARG A 32 7.37 3.17 13.93
CA ARG A 32 7.39 2.43 15.20
C ARG A 32 8.35 3.15 16.14
N ALA A 33 8.18 2.95 17.45
CA ALA A 33 9.01 3.61 18.45
C ALA A 33 10.51 3.42 18.14
N GLY A 34 11.24 4.52 18.00
CA GLY A 34 12.67 4.53 17.70
C GLY A 34 13.07 4.25 16.25
N LEU A 35 12.11 4.07 15.32
CA LEU A 35 12.38 3.87 13.90
C LEU A 35 11.99 5.11 13.07
N SER A 36 12.72 5.33 11.98
CA SER A 36 12.40 6.38 11.01
C SER A 36 11.00 6.18 10.40
N PRO A 37 10.29 7.26 10.03
CA PRO A 37 9.03 7.18 9.31
C PRO A 37 9.17 6.43 7.98
N ARG A 38 8.14 5.68 7.62
CA ARG A 38 8.04 4.86 6.40
C ARG A 38 6.68 5.01 5.77
N CYS A 39 6.61 4.77 4.48
CA CYS A 39 5.33 4.72 3.77
C CYS A 39 4.72 3.31 3.91
N GLY A 40 3.40 3.27 4.06
CA GLY A 40 2.65 2.03 4.20
C GLY A 40 1.24 2.12 3.65
N VAL A 41 0.60 0.96 3.49
CA VAL A 41 -0.79 0.82 3.04
C VAL A 41 -1.60 0.17 4.15
N ALA A 42 -2.72 0.79 4.54
CA ALA A 42 -3.62 0.17 5.53
C ALA A 42 -4.41 -0.99 4.90
N ILE A 43 -4.49 -2.12 5.60
CA ILE A 43 -5.22 -3.31 5.17
C ILE A 43 -5.77 -4.07 6.38
N GLY A 44 -7.09 -4.01 6.58
CA GLY A 44 -7.72 -4.47 7.82
C GLY A 44 -7.11 -3.74 9.03
N ASP A 45 -6.74 -4.52 10.05
CA ASP A 45 -6.08 -4.01 11.27
C ASP A 45 -4.55 -3.87 11.12
N SER A 46 -4.01 -4.01 9.91
CA SER A 46 -2.58 -4.05 9.64
C SER A 46 -2.13 -2.94 8.70
N ILE A 47 -0.83 -2.68 8.68
CA ILE A 47 -0.18 -1.82 7.69
C ILE A 47 0.85 -2.66 6.93
N LEU A 48 0.75 -2.67 5.61
CA LEU A 48 1.79 -3.18 4.72
C LEU A 48 2.91 -2.14 4.63
N ASP A 49 4.12 -2.51 5.05
CA ASP A 49 5.32 -1.68 4.96
C ASP A 49 5.90 -1.73 3.54
N LEU A 50 5.90 -0.58 2.83
CA LEU A 50 6.33 -0.52 1.43
C LEU A 50 7.85 -0.66 1.29
N ASP A 51 8.64 -0.16 2.24
CA ASP A 51 10.08 -0.32 2.23
C ASP A 51 10.44 -1.80 2.41
N ALA A 52 9.76 -2.49 3.32
CA ALA A 52 9.99 -3.91 3.58
C ALA A 52 9.58 -4.78 2.38
N ALA A 53 8.44 -4.49 1.75
CA ALA A 53 7.98 -5.22 0.57
C ALA A 53 8.90 -4.99 -0.64
N LEU A 54 9.40 -3.77 -0.82
CA LEU A 54 10.39 -3.43 -1.86
C LEU A 54 11.72 -4.16 -1.62
N ALA A 55 12.23 -4.16 -0.38
CA ALA A 55 13.45 -4.88 -0.02
C ALA A 55 13.32 -6.40 -0.22
N ALA A 56 12.10 -6.95 -0.10
CA ALA A 56 11.80 -8.35 -0.37
C ALA A 56 11.63 -8.66 -1.88
N GLY A 57 11.70 -7.66 -2.76
CA GLY A 57 11.58 -7.84 -4.22
C GLY A 57 10.17 -8.17 -4.68
N LEU A 58 9.13 -7.72 -3.96
CA LEU A 58 7.73 -8.07 -4.25
C LEU A 58 7.06 -7.16 -5.30
N PHE A 59 7.76 -6.14 -5.79
CA PHE A 59 7.25 -5.20 -6.78
C PHE A 59 8.04 -5.28 -8.08
N GLU A 60 7.33 -5.19 -9.20
CA GLU A 60 7.89 -5.20 -10.56
C GLU A 60 7.33 -4.03 -11.38
N GLY A 61 8.06 -3.64 -12.43
CA GLY A 61 7.64 -2.59 -13.36
C GLY A 61 7.26 -1.27 -12.68
N ALA A 62 6.12 -0.70 -13.08
CA ALA A 62 5.63 0.58 -12.57
C ALA A 62 5.32 0.55 -11.06
N ALA A 63 4.96 -0.61 -10.50
CA ALA A 63 4.77 -0.76 -9.06
C ALA A 63 6.10 -0.70 -8.30
N GLY A 64 7.19 -1.21 -8.89
CA GLY A 64 8.54 -1.07 -8.35
C GLY A 64 9.01 0.38 -8.34
N GLU A 65 8.85 1.09 -9.46
CA GLU A 65 9.15 2.53 -9.55
C GLU A 65 8.34 3.35 -8.54
N ALA A 66 7.05 3.03 -8.38
CA ALA A 66 6.18 3.64 -7.39
C ALA A 66 6.68 3.41 -5.95
N ALA A 67 7.00 2.17 -5.59
CA ALA A 67 7.48 1.81 -4.27
C ALA A 67 8.82 2.49 -3.94
N GLU A 68 9.77 2.53 -4.89
CA GLU A 68 11.03 3.26 -4.73
C GLU A 68 10.80 4.76 -4.47
N ALA A 69 9.82 5.37 -5.15
CA ALA A 69 9.47 6.77 -4.94
C ALA A 69 8.80 7.07 -3.59
N THR A 70 8.47 6.06 -2.79
CA THR A 70 7.97 6.23 -1.41
C THR A 70 9.08 6.21 -0.35
N ARG A 71 10.32 5.89 -0.75
CA ARG A 71 11.45 5.81 0.18
C ARG A 71 11.71 7.14 0.87
N GLY A 72 12.21 7.04 2.11
CA GLY A 72 12.46 8.21 2.95
C GLY A 72 11.23 8.69 3.72
N GLY A 73 10.14 7.91 3.72
CA GLY A 73 8.98 8.18 4.56
C GLY A 73 8.14 9.37 4.11
N ALA A 74 8.12 9.67 2.81
CA ALA A 74 7.33 10.75 2.22
C ALA A 74 6.63 10.27 0.94
N LEU A 75 5.36 10.66 0.75
CA LEU A 75 4.57 10.29 -0.43
C LEU A 75 4.68 11.31 -1.59
N ASN A 76 5.41 12.41 -1.39
CA ASN A 76 5.50 13.50 -2.36
C ASN A 76 6.08 13.05 -3.70
N ALA A 77 7.18 12.31 -3.68
CA ALA A 77 7.83 11.80 -4.89
C ALA A 77 6.94 10.78 -5.61
N PHE A 78 6.29 9.87 -4.87
CA PHE A 78 5.27 8.98 -5.42
C PHE A 78 4.13 9.74 -6.12
N PHE A 79 3.57 10.77 -5.49
CA PHE A 79 2.51 11.56 -6.11
C PHE A 79 2.97 12.34 -7.36
N ALA A 80 4.27 12.66 -7.47
CA ALA A 80 4.85 13.32 -8.62
C ALA A 80 4.98 12.43 -9.87
N LEU A 81 4.97 11.09 -9.73
CA LEU A 81 5.14 10.14 -10.86
C LEU A 81 3.99 10.13 -11.88
N GLY A 82 2.87 10.82 -11.61
CA GLY A 82 1.72 10.85 -12.49
C GLY A 82 0.82 9.61 -12.38
N LYS A 83 -0.24 9.55 -13.20
CA LYS A 83 -1.31 8.54 -13.08
C LYS A 83 -0.85 7.09 -13.26
N PRO A 84 -0.02 6.73 -14.26
CA PRO A 84 0.32 5.32 -14.53
C PRO A 84 0.92 4.59 -13.34
N ALA A 85 1.86 5.23 -12.61
CA ALA A 85 2.48 4.65 -11.42
C ALA A 85 1.50 4.48 -10.23
N ARG A 86 0.38 5.22 -10.21
CA ARG A 86 -0.61 5.16 -9.12
C ARG A 86 -1.75 4.17 -9.36
N VAL A 87 -1.86 3.62 -10.56
CA VAL A 87 -2.92 2.66 -10.95
C VAL A 87 -2.34 1.31 -11.37
N ALA A 88 -1.02 1.15 -11.26
CA ALA A 88 -0.29 -0.06 -11.58
C ALA A 88 -0.58 -1.20 -10.59
#